data_AF-A0A7S0UFJ5-F1
#
_entry.id   AF-A0A7S0UFJ5-F1
#
_cell.length_a   1.000
_cell.length_b   1.000
_cell.length_c   1.000
_cell.angle_alpha   90.00
_cell.angle_beta   90.00
_cell.angle_gamma   90.00
#
_symmetry.space_group_name_H-M   'P 1'
#
loop_
_entity.id
_entity.type
_entity.pdbx_description
1 polymer ?
#
loop_
_entity_poly.entity_id
_entity_poly.type
_entity_poly.pdbx_seq_one_letter_code
_entity_poly.pdbx_strand_id
1 'polypeptide(L)'
;MAGHHQMPLDDFRKVMKACSHSHHKGFLTSGSRNDDLCKAAVAMAKKEVGGFFEYALYDECTYRNGLKWKQRLGLETLHGALNDYPCGAGPVLEEYMALGDVVKDAFHVNSTFFEVDNAQGDFEYIPTEPDLEPFYKAMNGKLKILVYNGDTDPAITSFATQNWTSHLGFEELAKDKHGINGSWRPWTSDGCQKMGGYVQRYEGGFDFLTIRGAGHMVPTYKPEASFAFLKAWLQDDGDYPVFDANCTQPPTRFESRGKLTNMVEVDILLEQQ
;
A
#
# COMPACT_ATOMS: atom_id res chain seq x y z
N MET A 1 -10.44 -10.94 -2.74
CA MET A 1 -10.37 -12.40 -2.54
C MET A 1 -10.91 -13.22 -3.71
N ALA A 2 -12.16 -13.05 -4.16
CA ALA A 2 -12.68 -13.81 -5.32
C ALA A 2 -11.83 -13.61 -6.60
N GLY A 3 -11.43 -12.37 -6.90
CA GLY A 3 -10.55 -12.05 -8.03
C GLY A 3 -9.11 -12.59 -7.90
N HIS A 4 -8.74 -13.17 -6.75
CA HIS A 4 -7.45 -13.80 -6.52
C HIS A 4 -7.57 -15.34 -6.34
N HIS A 5 -8.70 -15.94 -6.74
CA HIS A 5 -8.95 -17.38 -6.64
C HIS A 5 -8.88 -17.94 -5.21
N GLN A 6 -9.12 -17.11 -4.19
CA GLN A 6 -9.16 -17.53 -2.79
C GLN A 6 -10.56 -17.99 -2.34
N MET A 7 -11.57 -17.95 -3.22
CA MET A 7 -12.88 -18.52 -2.92
C MET A 7 -13.58 -18.98 -4.20
N PRO A 8 -14.45 -20.00 -4.14
CA PRO A 8 -15.28 -20.39 -5.27
C PRO A 8 -16.18 -19.24 -5.75
N LEU A 9 -16.40 -19.14 -7.06
CA LEU A 9 -17.29 -18.14 -7.64
C LEU A 9 -18.74 -18.28 -7.13
N ASP A 10 -19.17 -19.49 -6.80
CA ASP A 10 -20.52 -19.72 -6.26
C ASP A 10 -20.68 -19.14 -4.86
N ASP A 11 -19.65 -19.22 -4.03
CA ASP A 11 -19.67 -18.62 -2.70
C ASP A 11 -19.59 -17.09 -2.77
N PHE A 12 -18.78 -16.56 -3.69
CA PHE A 12 -18.81 -15.13 -4.00
C PHE A 12 -20.22 -14.68 -4.42
N ARG A 13 -20.90 -15.41 -5.30
CA ARG A 13 -22.28 -15.09 -5.72
C ARG A 13 -23.28 -15.17 -4.55
N LYS A 14 -23.11 -16.12 -3.63
CA LYS A 14 -23.94 -16.21 -2.42
C LYS A 14 -23.75 -14.97 -1.54
N VAL A 15 -22.50 -14.52 -1.32
CA VAL A 15 -22.20 -13.27 -0.60
C VAL A 15 -22.86 -12.08 -1.30
N MET A 16 -22.69 -11.97 -2.62
CA MET A 16 -23.28 -10.87 -3.39
C MET A 16 -24.81 -10.87 -3.35
N LYS A 17 -25.46 -12.02 -3.21
CA LYS A 17 -26.93 -12.11 -3.08
C LYS A 17 -27.42 -11.83 -1.66
N ALA A 18 -26.68 -12.27 -0.65
CA ALA A 18 -27.10 -12.21 0.75
C ALA A 18 -26.87 -10.84 1.39
N CYS A 19 -25.89 -10.07 0.91
CA CYS A 19 -25.50 -8.82 1.54
C CYS A 19 -26.03 -7.59 0.81
N SER A 20 -26.25 -6.50 1.55
CA SER A 20 -26.64 -5.21 1.00
C SER A 20 -25.42 -4.46 0.44
N HIS A 21 -25.48 -4.08 -0.82
CA HIS A 21 -24.42 -3.33 -1.49
C HIS A 21 -24.75 -1.84 -1.53
N SER A 22 -23.72 -1.00 -1.50
CA SER A 22 -23.95 0.43 -1.66
C SER A 22 -24.51 0.70 -3.07
N HIS A 23 -25.10 1.88 -3.30
CA HIS A 23 -25.53 2.28 -4.64
C HIS A 23 -24.39 2.16 -5.68
N HIS A 24 -23.15 2.17 -5.22
CA HIS A 24 -21.93 1.84 -5.94
C HIS A 24 -21.66 0.32 -5.80
N LYS A 25 -22.06 -0.45 -6.81
CA LYS A 25 -21.98 -1.93 -6.82
C LYS A 25 -20.53 -2.38 -6.58
N GLY A 26 -20.27 -3.07 -5.46
CA GLY A 26 -18.97 -3.71 -5.22
C GLY A 26 -18.56 -3.88 -3.76
N PHE A 27 -19.16 -3.11 -2.84
CA PHE A 27 -18.80 -3.14 -1.42
C PHE A 27 -20.02 -3.34 -0.52
N LEU A 28 -19.82 -4.20 0.50
CA LEU A 28 -20.80 -4.47 1.54
C LEU A 28 -21.06 -3.19 2.34
N THR A 29 -22.32 -2.80 2.50
CA THR A 29 -22.72 -1.64 3.31
C THR A 29 -22.64 -1.93 4.81
N SER A 30 -22.70 -0.89 5.63
CA SER A 30 -22.90 -1.02 7.09
C SER A 30 -24.14 -1.86 7.45
N GLY A 31 -25.21 -1.81 6.63
CA GLY A 31 -26.40 -2.66 6.80
C GLY A 31 -26.09 -4.16 6.72
N SER A 32 -25.06 -4.55 5.97
CA SER A 32 -24.60 -5.94 5.88
C SER A 32 -24.00 -6.48 7.17
N ARG A 33 -23.53 -5.60 8.08
CA ARG A 33 -22.95 -6.02 9.36
C ARG A 33 -23.99 -6.61 10.32
N ASN A 34 -25.26 -6.24 10.17
CA ASN A 34 -26.34 -6.66 11.05
C ASN A 34 -27.24 -7.74 10.44
N ASP A 35 -27.13 -7.99 9.14
CA ASP A 35 -27.91 -9.01 8.42
C ASP A 35 -27.36 -10.43 8.65
N ASP A 36 -28.18 -11.32 9.19
CA ASP A 36 -27.75 -12.68 9.54
C ASP A 36 -27.48 -13.58 8.32
N LEU A 37 -28.19 -13.36 7.20
CA LEU A 37 -27.93 -14.09 5.95
C LEU A 37 -26.59 -13.66 5.37
N CYS A 38 -26.28 -12.36 5.40
CA CYS A 38 -24.99 -11.85 4.99
C CYS A 38 -23.86 -12.37 5.88
N LYS A 39 -24.02 -12.32 7.21
CA LYS A 39 -23.03 -12.87 8.16
C LYS A 39 -22.75 -14.34 7.86
N ALA A 40 -23.79 -15.15 7.62
CA ALA A 40 -23.65 -16.57 7.30
C ALA A 40 -22.90 -16.78 5.96
N ALA A 41 -23.24 -16.01 4.91
CA ALA A 41 -22.56 -16.08 3.63
C ALA A 41 -21.08 -15.66 3.72
N VAL A 42 -20.77 -14.59 4.46
CA VAL A 42 -19.41 -14.13 4.70
C VAL A 42 -18.63 -15.16 5.53
N ALA A 43 -19.23 -15.77 6.55
CA ALA A 43 -18.60 -16.81 7.35
C ALA A 43 -18.26 -18.06 6.52
N MET A 44 -19.15 -18.46 5.61
CA MET A 44 -18.89 -19.51 4.63
C MET A 44 -17.68 -19.15 3.75
N ALA A 45 -17.68 -17.97 3.14
CA ALA A 45 -16.58 -17.52 2.28
C ALA A 45 -15.25 -17.44 3.04
N LYS A 46 -15.25 -17.00 4.31
CA LYS A 46 -14.05 -16.96 5.16
C LYS A 46 -13.46 -18.35 5.42
N LYS A 47 -14.29 -19.40 5.47
CA LYS A 47 -13.82 -20.78 5.66
C LYS A 47 -13.02 -21.27 4.45
N GLU A 48 -13.43 -20.89 3.24
CA GLU A 48 -12.79 -21.29 1.98
C GLU A 48 -11.47 -20.54 1.72
N VAL A 49 -11.34 -19.30 2.19
CA VAL A 49 -10.16 -18.45 1.97
C VAL A 49 -8.88 -18.99 2.60
N GLY A 50 -8.99 -19.82 3.65
CA GLY A 50 -7.82 -20.34 4.34
C GLY A 50 -6.97 -19.25 5.01
N GLY A 51 -5.73 -19.61 5.38
CA GLY A 51 -4.78 -18.68 5.97
C GLY A 51 -3.99 -17.93 4.90
N PHE A 52 -3.85 -16.62 5.07
CA PHE A 52 -3.00 -15.75 4.25
C PHE A 52 -2.40 -14.66 5.12
N PHE A 53 -1.33 -14.02 4.65
CA PHE A 53 -0.76 -12.87 5.35
C PHE A 53 -1.58 -11.61 5.05
N GLU A 54 -2.10 -10.97 6.10
CA GLU A 54 -3.03 -9.85 5.99
C GLU A 54 -2.44 -8.61 5.29
N TYR A 55 -1.11 -8.48 5.23
CA TYR A 55 -0.45 -7.36 4.56
C TYR A 55 0.10 -7.69 3.17
N ALA A 56 0.13 -8.95 2.75
CA ALA A 56 0.49 -9.30 1.38
C ALA A 56 -0.03 -10.70 1.05
N LEU A 57 -0.98 -10.76 0.12
CA LEU A 57 -1.71 -11.99 -0.18
C LEU A 57 -0.82 -13.15 -0.67
N TYR A 58 0.27 -12.82 -1.36
CA TYR A 58 1.18 -13.79 -1.98
C TYR A 58 2.43 -14.07 -1.15
N ASP A 59 2.45 -13.57 0.08
CA ASP A 59 3.56 -13.77 1.01
C ASP A 59 3.42 -15.10 1.75
N GLU A 60 4.56 -15.69 2.12
CA GLU A 60 4.59 -16.97 2.84
C GLU A 60 4.53 -16.79 4.37
N CYS A 61 4.31 -15.56 4.84
CA CYS A 61 4.16 -15.24 6.26
C CYS A 61 2.93 -15.95 6.85
N THR A 62 3.18 -17.11 7.44
CA THR A 62 2.18 -17.84 8.21
C THR A 62 2.14 -17.25 9.61
N TYR A 63 1.12 -16.41 9.87
CA TYR A 63 0.82 -15.71 11.12
C TYR A 63 1.69 -14.47 11.42
N ARG A 64 1.07 -13.44 12.06
CA ARG A 64 1.76 -12.31 12.73
C ARG A 64 2.91 -12.76 13.67
N ASN A 65 2.89 -14.04 14.09
CA ASN A 65 3.88 -14.68 14.96
C ASN A 65 4.91 -15.56 14.20
N GLY A 66 5.07 -15.39 12.89
CA GLY A 66 5.93 -16.20 12.01
C GLY A 66 7.41 -16.32 12.42
N LEU A 67 7.89 -15.53 13.39
CA LEU A 67 9.23 -15.68 13.98
C LEU A 67 9.25 -16.48 15.29
N LYS A 68 8.15 -16.51 16.06
CA LYS A 68 8.10 -17.22 17.36
C LYS A 68 8.16 -18.75 17.20
N TRP A 69 7.72 -19.28 16.06
CA TRP A 69 7.78 -20.73 15.80
C TRP A 69 9.20 -21.22 15.47
N LYS A 70 10.01 -20.43 14.74
CA LYS A 70 11.42 -20.77 14.46
C LYS A 70 12.29 -20.68 15.72
N GLN A 71 12.05 -19.69 16.58
CA GLN A 71 12.67 -19.59 17.91
C GLN A 71 12.33 -20.80 18.81
N ARG A 72 11.08 -21.29 18.79
CA ARG A 72 10.68 -22.49 19.56
C ARG A 72 11.35 -23.80 19.10
N LEU A 73 11.87 -23.84 17.87
CA LEU A 73 12.52 -25.03 17.31
C LEU A 73 14.06 -24.96 17.35
N GLY A 74 14.66 -23.91 17.92
CA GLY A 74 16.12 -23.74 17.97
C GLY A 74 16.77 -23.58 16.59
N LEU A 75 16.00 -23.16 15.58
CA LEU A 75 16.49 -22.92 14.22
C LEU A 75 16.95 -21.46 14.12
N GLU A 76 18.12 -21.15 14.70
CA GLU A 76 18.76 -19.81 14.76
C GLU A 76 19.28 -19.27 13.41
N THR A 77 18.68 -19.67 12.29
CA THR A 77 19.12 -19.17 10.99
C THR A 77 18.17 -18.10 10.47
N LEU A 78 18.57 -16.84 10.67
CA LEU A 78 18.22 -15.69 9.82
C LEU A 78 18.76 -15.94 8.40
N HIS A 79 18.22 -16.94 7.70
CA HIS A 79 18.35 -17.10 6.27
C HIS A 79 17.03 -16.68 5.63
N GLY A 80 16.86 -15.37 5.53
CA GLY A 80 15.91 -14.70 4.65
C GLY A 80 16.65 -13.53 4.04
N ALA A 81 17.00 -13.64 2.76
CA ALA A 81 17.83 -12.70 2.04
C ALA A 81 17.17 -11.31 1.93
N LEU A 82 17.93 -10.37 1.38
CA LEU A 82 17.61 -8.98 1.03
C LEU A 82 16.28 -8.72 0.26
N ASN A 83 15.38 -9.70 0.12
CA ASN A 83 14.11 -9.62 -0.60
C ASN A 83 12.90 -10.31 0.10
N ASP A 84 13.06 -10.96 1.26
CA ASP A 84 12.00 -11.77 1.91
C ASP A 84 11.73 -11.34 3.38
N TYR A 85 11.83 -10.04 3.65
CA TYR A 85 11.76 -9.43 5.00
C TYR A 85 10.37 -9.26 5.69
N PRO A 86 9.20 -9.41 5.05
CA PRO A 86 7.97 -8.84 5.60
C PRO A 86 7.48 -9.48 6.91
N CYS A 87 7.78 -10.76 7.17
CA CYS A 87 7.24 -11.47 8.33
C CYS A 87 7.93 -11.14 9.66
N GLY A 88 9.05 -10.41 9.64
CA GLY A 88 9.95 -10.28 10.78
C GLY A 88 10.41 -8.87 11.15
N ALA A 89 9.94 -7.85 10.42
CA ALA A 89 10.39 -6.47 10.60
C ALA A 89 10.15 -5.92 12.01
N GLY A 90 9.01 -6.24 12.62
CA GLY A 90 8.66 -5.81 13.98
C GLY A 90 9.67 -6.30 15.03
N PRO A 91 9.87 -7.62 15.18
CA PRO A 91 10.83 -8.16 16.13
C PRO A 91 12.27 -7.68 15.93
N VAL A 92 12.73 -7.48 14.69
CA VAL A 92 14.08 -6.91 14.45
C VAL A 92 14.18 -5.48 14.96
N LEU A 93 13.14 -4.66 14.77
CA LEU A 93 13.12 -3.30 15.31
C LEU A 93 13.07 -3.30 16.85
N GLU A 94 12.31 -4.21 17.46
CA GLU A 94 12.29 -4.41 18.91
C GLU A 94 13.68 -4.81 19.44
N GLU A 95 14.37 -5.77 18.80
CA GLU A 95 15.73 -6.18 19.16
C GLU A 95 16.73 -5.02 19.02
N TYR A 96 16.64 -4.25 17.94
CA TYR A 96 17.48 -3.06 17.74
C TYR A 96 17.28 -2.04 18.85
N MET A 97 16.02 -1.74 19.20
CA MET A 97 15.70 -0.80 20.28
C MET A 97 16.06 -1.35 21.67
N ALA A 98 16.19 -2.67 21.81
CA ALA A 98 16.62 -3.35 23.02
C ALA A 98 18.16 -3.39 23.21
N LEU A 99 18.96 -2.89 22.26
CA LEU A 99 20.43 -2.77 22.39
C LEU A 99 20.88 -1.79 23.50
N GLY A 100 19.94 -1.24 24.28
CA GLY A 100 20.21 -0.55 25.53
C GLY A 100 20.55 0.93 25.35
N ASP A 101 21.40 1.44 26.25
CA ASP A 101 21.70 2.87 26.36
C ASP A 101 22.31 3.43 25.08
N VAL A 102 23.05 2.64 24.29
CA VAL A 102 23.65 3.11 23.03
C VAL A 102 22.60 3.63 22.04
N VAL A 103 21.52 2.87 21.82
CA VAL A 103 20.45 3.27 20.89
C VAL A 103 19.59 4.38 21.50
N LYS A 104 19.33 4.31 22.80
CA LYS A 104 18.54 5.34 23.50
C LYS A 104 19.25 6.69 23.56
N ASP A 105 20.54 6.70 23.86
CA ASP A 105 21.39 7.88 23.90
C ASP A 105 21.52 8.50 22.51
N ALA A 106 21.68 7.67 21.47
CA ALA A 106 21.74 8.13 20.07
C ALA A 106 20.44 8.81 19.63
N PHE A 107 19.27 8.31 20.06
CA PHE A 107 17.98 8.95 19.82
C PHE A 107 17.61 10.02 20.85
N HIS A 108 18.44 10.23 21.88
CA HIS A 108 18.19 11.14 23.00
C HIS A 108 16.86 10.86 23.72
N VAL A 109 16.50 9.58 23.90
CA VAL A 109 15.25 9.16 24.55
C VAL A 109 15.52 8.55 25.93
N ASN A 110 14.73 8.95 26.92
CA ASN A 110 14.72 8.33 28.25
C ASN A 110 13.42 7.54 28.44
N SER A 111 13.34 6.37 27.78
CA SER A 111 12.17 5.47 27.85
C SER A 111 12.55 4.11 28.43
N THR A 112 11.64 3.54 29.21
CA THR A 112 11.73 2.20 29.78
C THR A 112 11.07 1.12 28.92
N PHE A 113 10.32 1.51 27.89
CA PHE A 113 9.68 0.58 26.96
C PHE A 113 9.69 1.11 25.52
N PHE A 114 9.55 0.19 24.57
CA PHE A 114 9.38 0.46 23.15
C PHE A 114 8.33 -0.52 22.61
N GLU A 115 7.39 -0.03 21.81
CA GLU A 115 6.31 -0.79 21.21
C GLU A 115 6.10 -0.30 19.77
N VAL A 116 6.00 -1.23 18.83
CA VAL A 116 5.85 -0.95 17.38
C VAL A 116 4.38 -0.92 16.95
N ASP A 117 3.47 -1.47 17.77
CA ASP A 117 2.03 -1.48 17.52
C ASP A 117 1.24 -1.24 18.82
N ASN A 118 0.84 0.00 19.06
CA ASN A 118 0.02 0.36 20.21
C ASN A 118 -1.44 -0.14 20.13
N ALA A 119 -1.85 -0.74 19.00
CA ALA A 119 -3.17 -1.34 18.84
C ALA A 119 -3.29 -2.73 19.49
N GLN A 120 -2.19 -3.31 19.98
CA GLN A 120 -2.18 -4.59 20.71
C GLN A 120 -2.30 -4.45 22.24
N GLY A 121 -2.42 -3.22 22.77
CA GLY A 121 -2.71 -2.96 24.18
C GLY A 121 -4.21 -2.78 24.49
N ASP A 122 -4.55 -2.51 25.76
CA ASP A 122 -5.90 -2.17 26.23
C ASP A 122 -6.38 -0.77 25.78
N PHE A 123 -5.99 -0.35 24.58
CA PHE A 123 -6.35 0.95 24.02
C PHE A 123 -7.74 0.90 23.40
N GLU A 124 -8.72 1.47 24.10
CA GLU A 124 -10.07 1.64 23.58
C GLU A 124 -10.11 2.87 22.65
N TYR A 125 -10.05 2.62 21.33
CA TYR A 125 -10.22 3.66 20.33
C TYR A 125 -11.67 3.75 19.85
N ILE A 126 -12.27 4.95 19.96
CA ILE A 126 -13.59 5.25 19.44
C ILE A 126 -13.42 6.10 18.16
N PRO A 127 -13.68 5.56 16.96
CA PRO A 127 -13.58 6.33 15.73
C PRO A 127 -14.59 7.50 15.73
N THR A 128 -14.10 8.71 15.51
CA THR A 128 -14.94 9.92 15.47
C THR A 128 -15.42 10.26 14.08
N GLU A 129 -14.73 9.79 13.03
CA GLU A 129 -15.05 10.08 11.64
C GLU A 129 -15.04 8.78 10.82
N PRO A 130 -16.22 8.22 10.50
CA PRO A 130 -16.32 7.00 9.72
C PRO A 130 -16.15 7.22 8.21
N ASP A 131 -16.23 8.47 7.72
CA ASP A 131 -16.15 8.80 6.30
C ASP A 131 -15.29 10.06 6.05
N LEU A 132 -14.21 9.91 5.29
CA LEU A 132 -13.31 11.01 4.93
C LEU A 132 -13.58 11.60 3.55
N GLU A 133 -14.56 11.10 2.78
CA GLU A 133 -14.91 11.69 1.48
C GLU A 133 -15.21 13.20 1.56
N PRO A 134 -15.97 13.72 2.54
CA PRO A 134 -16.22 15.17 2.64
C PRO A 134 -14.93 15.99 2.80
N PHE A 135 -13.96 15.46 3.54
CA PHE A 135 -12.65 16.09 3.69
C PHE A 135 -11.90 16.17 2.36
N TYR A 136 -11.81 15.05 1.62
CA TYR A 136 -11.15 15.04 0.31
C TYR A 136 -11.83 15.99 -0.69
N LYS A 137 -13.16 16.01 -0.72
CA LYS A 137 -13.95 16.96 -1.53
C LYS A 137 -13.65 18.41 -1.16
N ALA A 138 -13.54 18.73 0.13
CA ALA A 138 -13.25 20.08 0.60
C ALA A 138 -11.81 20.55 0.32
N MET A 139 -10.85 19.62 0.23
CA MET A 139 -9.43 19.89 -0.02
C MET A 139 -9.04 19.88 -1.50
N ASN A 140 -9.92 19.42 -2.40
CA ASN A 140 -9.64 19.41 -3.82
C ASN A 140 -9.30 20.82 -4.34
N GLY A 141 -8.22 20.94 -5.12
CA GLY A 141 -7.68 22.22 -5.59
C GLY A 141 -6.97 23.07 -4.54
N LYS A 142 -6.93 22.65 -3.27
CA LYS A 142 -6.21 23.34 -2.17
C LYS A 142 -4.95 22.60 -1.74
N LEU A 143 -4.96 21.28 -1.85
CA LEU A 143 -3.85 20.40 -1.55
C LEU A 143 -3.54 19.51 -2.74
N LYS A 144 -2.26 19.20 -2.94
CA LYS A 144 -1.84 18.09 -3.79
C LYS A 144 -2.01 16.80 -2.99
N ILE A 145 -2.83 15.88 -3.45
CA ILE A 145 -3.22 14.67 -2.71
C ILE A 145 -2.82 13.44 -3.53
N LEU A 146 -2.13 12.51 -2.89
CA LEU A 146 -1.81 11.20 -3.44
C LEU A 146 -2.39 10.13 -2.53
N VAL A 147 -3.22 9.27 -3.10
CA VAL A 147 -3.67 8.03 -2.47
C VAL A 147 -3.01 6.87 -3.21
N TYR A 148 -2.38 5.93 -2.51
CA TYR A 148 -1.72 4.80 -3.15
C TYR A 148 -1.94 3.49 -2.40
N ASN A 149 -2.03 2.38 -3.14
CA ASN A 149 -2.14 1.03 -2.58
C ASN A 149 -1.20 0.05 -3.28
N GLY A 150 -0.68 -0.90 -2.51
CA GLY A 150 -0.17 -2.14 -3.07
C GLY A 150 -1.31 -3.00 -3.61
N ASP A 151 -1.19 -3.52 -4.83
CA ASP A 151 -2.26 -4.30 -5.47
C ASP A 151 -2.36 -5.75 -4.98
N THR A 152 -1.48 -6.17 -4.07
CA THR A 152 -1.52 -7.48 -3.42
C THR A 152 -1.90 -7.40 -1.93
N ASP A 153 -2.23 -6.21 -1.42
CA ASP A 153 -2.72 -6.00 -0.05
C ASP A 153 -4.17 -6.52 0.11
N PRO A 154 -4.39 -7.56 0.94
CA PRO A 154 -5.73 -8.06 1.20
C PRO A 154 -6.46 -7.33 2.34
N ALA A 155 -5.76 -6.56 3.20
CA ALA A 155 -6.38 -5.81 4.31
C ALA A 155 -7.11 -4.57 3.81
N ILE A 156 -6.45 -3.75 2.98
CA ILE A 156 -7.03 -2.58 2.33
C ILE A 156 -6.80 -2.68 0.83
N THR A 157 -7.69 -3.42 0.17
CA THR A 157 -7.53 -3.73 -1.25
C THR A 157 -7.53 -2.49 -2.13
N SER A 158 -6.67 -2.48 -3.15
CA SER A 158 -6.65 -1.41 -4.18
C SER A 158 -8.00 -1.17 -4.84
N PHE A 159 -8.84 -2.21 -5.00
CA PHE A 159 -10.20 -2.08 -5.50
C PHE A 159 -11.12 -1.26 -4.58
N ALA A 160 -11.01 -1.46 -3.26
CA ALA A 160 -11.76 -0.66 -2.29
C ALA A 160 -11.38 0.82 -2.39
N THR A 161 -10.08 1.08 -2.50
CA THR A 161 -9.59 2.44 -2.65
C THR A 161 -10.01 3.07 -3.96
N GLN A 162 -9.76 2.39 -5.09
CA GLN A 162 -10.17 2.86 -6.42
C GLN A 162 -11.66 3.19 -6.48
N ASN A 163 -12.48 2.37 -5.80
CA ASN A 163 -13.91 2.61 -5.76
C ASN A 163 -14.24 3.92 -5.04
N TRP A 164 -13.80 4.14 -3.80
CA TRP A 164 -14.19 5.40 -3.13
C TRP A 164 -13.56 6.62 -3.80
N THR A 165 -12.31 6.52 -4.31
CA THR A 165 -11.66 7.65 -4.99
C THR A 165 -12.39 8.04 -6.28
N SER A 166 -12.90 7.07 -7.05
CA SER A 166 -13.68 7.34 -8.27
C SER A 166 -15.06 7.94 -8.01
N HIS A 167 -15.56 7.85 -6.77
CA HIS A 167 -16.86 8.40 -6.37
C HIS A 167 -16.76 9.77 -5.65
N LEU A 168 -15.56 10.37 -5.60
CA LEU A 168 -15.40 11.73 -5.09
C LEU A 168 -16.06 12.79 -6.00
N GLY A 169 -16.38 12.43 -7.25
CA GLY A 169 -17.02 13.33 -8.22
C GLY A 169 -16.05 14.35 -8.85
N PHE A 170 -14.75 14.04 -8.85
CA PHE A 170 -13.76 14.84 -9.56
C PHE A 170 -13.69 14.44 -11.03
N GLU A 171 -13.50 15.41 -11.91
CA GLU A 171 -13.25 15.14 -13.33
C GLU A 171 -11.89 14.48 -13.51
N GLU A 172 -11.80 13.52 -14.43
CA GLU A 172 -10.51 12.93 -14.78
C GLU A 172 -9.64 13.96 -15.51
N LEU A 173 -8.34 13.97 -15.20
CA LEU A 173 -7.39 14.84 -15.88
C LEU A 173 -7.22 14.37 -17.33
N ALA A 174 -7.73 15.13 -18.30
CA ALA A 174 -7.67 14.74 -19.71
C ALA A 174 -6.21 14.61 -20.20
N LYS A 175 -5.38 15.58 -19.85
CA LYS A 175 -3.95 15.63 -20.16
C LYS A 175 -3.20 16.33 -19.04
N ASP A 176 -2.06 15.78 -18.66
CA ASP A 176 -1.12 16.51 -17.83
C ASP A 176 -0.37 17.58 -18.65
N LYS A 177 0.51 18.31 -17.99
CA LYS A 177 1.31 19.36 -18.62
C LYS A 177 2.32 18.88 -19.68
N HIS A 178 2.57 17.57 -19.75
CA HIS A 178 3.43 16.94 -20.76
C HIS A 178 2.61 16.33 -21.90
N GLY A 179 1.28 16.47 -21.89
CA GLY A 179 0.39 15.88 -22.90
C GLY A 179 0.15 14.38 -22.71
N ILE A 180 0.41 13.85 -21.52
CA ILE A 180 0.16 12.46 -21.13
C ILE A 180 -1.27 12.34 -20.58
N ASN A 181 -1.97 11.26 -20.94
CA ASN A 181 -3.35 11.03 -20.46
C ASN A 181 -3.37 10.85 -18.93
N GLY A 182 -4.29 11.52 -18.23
CA GLY A 182 -4.49 11.33 -16.80
C GLY A 182 -5.54 10.27 -16.46
N SER A 183 -6.34 9.79 -17.41
CA SER A 183 -7.20 8.61 -17.24
C SER A 183 -6.39 7.36 -16.88
N TRP A 184 -7.05 6.34 -16.30
CA TRP A 184 -6.44 5.07 -15.87
C TRP A 184 -5.42 4.53 -16.87
N ARG A 185 -4.15 4.52 -16.49
CA ARG A 185 -3.05 4.07 -17.35
C ARG A 185 -1.93 3.41 -16.57
N PRO A 186 -1.11 2.58 -17.22
CA PRO A 186 0.11 2.08 -16.59
C PRO A 186 1.13 3.21 -16.39
N TRP A 187 1.99 3.03 -15.37
CA TRP A 187 3.19 3.82 -15.17
C TRP A 187 4.41 2.92 -14.89
N THR A 188 5.61 3.46 -15.06
CA THR A 188 6.88 2.73 -14.92
C THR A 188 7.80 3.35 -13.88
N SER A 189 8.51 2.50 -13.13
CA SER A 189 9.48 2.94 -12.11
C SER A 189 10.80 3.43 -12.71
N ASP A 190 11.11 2.99 -13.92
CA ASP A 190 12.37 3.25 -14.63
C ASP A 190 12.21 4.24 -15.80
N GLY A 191 11.00 4.68 -16.12
CA GLY A 191 10.72 5.49 -17.30
C GLY A 191 10.80 4.73 -18.62
N CYS A 192 10.72 3.40 -18.59
CA CYS A 192 10.88 2.53 -19.74
C CYS A 192 9.85 1.39 -19.72
N GLN A 193 10.22 0.20 -19.26
CA GLN A 193 9.38 -1.00 -19.31
C GLN A 193 9.07 -1.59 -17.94
N LYS A 194 9.77 -1.16 -16.88
CA LYS A 194 9.56 -1.72 -15.55
C LYS A 194 8.29 -1.15 -14.95
N MET A 195 7.23 -1.95 -15.01
CA MET A 195 5.91 -1.61 -14.50
C MET A 195 5.97 -1.24 -13.01
N GLY A 196 5.60 0.01 -12.71
CA GLY A 196 5.37 0.48 -11.35
C GLY A 196 3.95 0.18 -10.87
N GLY A 197 2.97 0.22 -11.78
CA GLY A 197 1.56 -0.08 -11.51
C GLY A 197 0.65 0.74 -12.41
N TYR A 198 -0.46 1.24 -11.86
CA TYR A 198 -1.41 2.09 -12.57
C TYR A 198 -1.63 3.42 -11.84
N VAL A 199 -1.99 4.44 -12.60
CA VAL A 199 -2.33 5.77 -12.11
C VAL A 199 -3.64 6.23 -12.72
N GLN A 200 -4.46 6.87 -11.89
CA GLN A 200 -5.61 7.66 -12.26
C GLN A 200 -5.44 9.06 -11.67
N ARG A 201 -5.51 10.08 -12.52
CA ARG A 201 -5.32 11.48 -12.15
C ARG A 201 -6.63 12.23 -12.30
N TYR A 202 -6.89 13.14 -11.39
CA TYR A 202 -8.09 13.97 -11.37
C TYR A 202 -7.74 15.46 -11.32
N GLU A 203 -8.65 16.27 -11.84
CA GLU A 203 -8.59 17.72 -11.73
C GLU A 203 -8.56 18.16 -10.26
N GLY A 204 -7.82 19.22 -9.97
CA GLY A 204 -7.63 19.72 -8.60
C GLY A 204 -6.49 19.07 -7.81
N GLY A 205 -5.67 18.23 -8.47
CA GLY A 205 -4.42 17.72 -7.91
C GLY A 205 -4.58 16.48 -7.03
N PHE A 206 -5.55 15.62 -7.35
CA PHE A 206 -5.79 14.35 -6.68
C PHE A 206 -5.37 13.19 -7.60
N ASP A 207 -4.43 12.36 -7.15
CA ASP A 207 -3.98 11.18 -7.87
C ASP A 207 -4.25 9.90 -7.05
N PHE A 208 -4.73 8.84 -7.72
CA PHE A 208 -4.80 7.49 -7.17
C PHE A 208 -3.82 6.56 -7.90
N LEU A 209 -2.94 5.90 -7.14
CA LEU A 209 -1.93 4.99 -7.65
C LEU A 209 -2.11 3.56 -7.13
N THR A 210 -1.81 2.59 -7.99
CA THR A 210 -1.49 1.23 -7.56
C THR A 210 -0.01 0.96 -7.75
N ILE A 211 0.55 0.14 -6.86
CA ILE A 211 1.91 -0.34 -6.93
C ILE A 211 1.88 -1.85 -7.18
N ARG A 212 2.37 -2.25 -8.35
CA ARG A 212 2.30 -3.62 -8.82
C ARG A 212 3.13 -4.55 -7.96
N GLY A 213 2.50 -5.59 -7.42
CA GLY A 213 3.12 -6.62 -6.60
C GLY A 213 3.50 -6.18 -5.19
N ALA A 214 3.01 -5.03 -4.72
CA ALA A 214 3.24 -4.56 -3.35
C ALA A 214 2.08 -4.95 -2.42
N GLY A 215 2.42 -5.28 -1.17
CA GLY A 215 1.48 -5.40 -0.08
C GLY A 215 1.16 -4.06 0.59
N HIS A 216 0.66 -4.12 1.82
CA HIS A 216 0.20 -3.01 2.66
C HIS A 216 1.32 -1.98 2.89
N MET A 217 2.51 -2.45 3.27
CA MET A 217 3.71 -1.63 3.47
C MET A 217 4.46 -1.43 2.15
N VAL A 218 3.88 -0.68 1.22
CA VAL A 218 4.38 -0.51 -0.16
C VAL A 218 5.89 -0.26 -0.27
N PRO A 219 6.52 0.67 0.51
CA PRO A 219 7.96 0.88 0.46
C PRO A 219 8.81 -0.34 0.81
N THR A 220 8.33 -1.21 1.70
CA THR A 220 9.01 -2.46 2.07
C THR A 220 9.02 -3.45 0.92
N TYR A 221 7.90 -3.56 0.19
CA TYR A 221 7.76 -4.53 -0.91
C TYR A 221 8.36 -4.05 -2.24
N LYS A 222 8.28 -2.75 -2.52
CA LYS A 222 8.69 -2.15 -3.80
C LYS A 222 9.44 -0.83 -3.57
N PRO A 223 10.64 -0.85 -2.97
CA PRO A 223 11.38 0.37 -2.61
C PRO A 223 11.72 1.25 -3.82
N GLU A 224 12.13 0.64 -4.94
CA GLU A 224 12.44 1.39 -6.17
C GLU A 224 11.21 2.10 -6.74
N ALA A 225 10.09 1.38 -6.89
CA ALA A 225 8.85 1.98 -7.37
C ALA A 225 8.33 3.05 -6.40
N SER A 226 8.53 2.84 -5.09
CA SER A 226 8.14 3.78 -4.06
C SER A 226 8.91 5.08 -4.15
N PHE A 227 10.23 4.98 -4.29
CA PHE A 227 11.07 6.15 -4.52
C PHE A 227 10.71 6.85 -5.83
N ALA A 228 10.43 6.10 -6.90
CA ALA A 228 10.07 6.67 -8.20
C ALA A 228 8.77 7.48 -8.15
N PHE A 229 7.68 6.92 -7.61
CA PHE A 229 6.41 7.66 -7.52
C PHE A 229 6.49 8.82 -6.53
N LEU A 230 7.21 8.65 -5.41
CA LEU A 230 7.34 9.70 -4.40
C LEU A 230 8.10 10.89 -4.98
N LYS A 231 9.19 10.61 -5.69
CA LYS A 231 9.95 11.64 -6.41
C LYS A 231 9.07 12.34 -7.46
N ALA A 232 8.38 11.58 -8.30
CA ALA A 232 7.47 12.15 -9.31
C ALA A 232 6.37 13.02 -8.68
N TRP A 233 5.80 12.58 -7.56
CA TRP A 233 4.76 13.34 -6.85
C TRP A 233 5.32 14.59 -6.13
N LEU A 234 6.52 14.56 -5.57
CA LEU A 234 7.12 15.73 -4.93
C LEU A 234 7.60 16.77 -5.94
N GLN A 235 8.00 16.36 -7.14
CA GLN A 235 8.43 17.28 -8.16
C GLN A 235 7.23 18.05 -8.74
N ASP A 236 7.42 19.35 -9.01
CA ASP A 236 6.44 20.18 -9.71
C ASP A 236 6.21 19.68 -11.14
N ASP A 237 7.17 18.96 -11.73
CA ASP A 237 7.09 18.28 -13.04
C ASP A 237 6.15 17.07 -13.08
N GLY A 238 5.91 16.42 -11.94
CA GLY A 238 4.60 15.95 -11.52
C GLY A 238 3.95 14.86 -12.36
N ASP A 239 4.69 14.08 -13.16
CA ASP A 239 4.11 12.98 -13.91
C ASP A 239 4.80 11.64 -13.67
N TYR A 240 4.00 10.59 -13.75
CA TYR A 240 4.42 9.20 -13.60
C TYR A 240 4.77 8.65 -14.99
N PRO A 241 6.03 8.26 -15.24
CA PRO A 241 6.46 7.86 -16.58
C PRO A 241 5.58 6.76 -17.19
N VAL A 242 5.31 6.85 -18.49
CA VAL A 242 4.47 5.88 -19.21
C VAL A 242 5.25 4.60 -19.54
N PHE A 243 4.52 3.50 -19.73
CA PHE A 243 5.10 2.27 -20.27
C PHE A 243 5.38 2.41 -21.77
N ASP A 244 6.62 2.11 -22.18
CA ASP A 244 7.03 2.09 -23.58
C ASP A 244 7.51 0.69 -24.01
N ALA A 245 6.67 -0.01 -24.77
CA ALA A 245 6.98 -1.34 -25.30
C ALA A 245 8.19 -1.38 -26.24
N ASN A 246 8.62 -0.24 -26.80
CA ASN A 246 9.77 -0.15 -27.70
C ASN A 246 11.04 0.33 -26.99
N CYS A 247 10.94 0.74 -25.73
CA CYS A 247 12.10 1.19 -24.96
C CYS A 247 13.03 0.00 -24.68
N THR A 248 14.29 0.12 -25.11
CA THR A 248 15.31 -0.94 -24.96
C THR A 248 16.19 -0.74 -23.73
N GLN A 249 16.30 0.50 -23.23
CA GLN A 249 17.07 0.85 -22.06
C GLN A 249 16.42 2.03 -21.31
N PRO A 250 16.39 2.02 -19.97
CA PRO A 250 15.93 3.15 -19.19
C PRO A 250 16.68 4.44 -19.54
N PRO A 251 16.01 5.59 -19.60
CA PRO A 251 16.67 6.87 -19.81
C PRO A 251 17.77 7.07 -18.75
N THR A 252 18.99 7.42 -19.17
CA THR A 252 20.07 7.73 -18.24
C THR A 252 19.68 8.95 -17.41
N ARG A 253 19.69 8.78 -16.09
CA ARG A 253 19.28 9.79 -15.09
C ARG A 253 19.91 11.16 -15.42
N PHE A 254 19.09 12.21 -15.51
CA PHE A 254 19.44 13.64 -15.61
C PHE A 254 19.71 14.25 -17.01
N GLU A 255 18.79 14.13 -17.96
CA GLU A 255 18.42 15.34 -18.73
C GLU A 255 17.23 16.00 -18.03
N SER A 256 17.56 16.80 -17.02
CA SER A 256 16.60 17.67 -16.36
C SER A 256 16.00 18.63 -17.39
N ARG A 257 14.74 18.38 -17.79
CA ARG A 257 13.87 19.47 -18.26
C ARG A 257 13.48 20.31 -17.05
N GLY A 258 14.42 21.11 -16.55
CA GLY A 258 14.22 22.03 -15.43
C GLY A 258 15.29 21.87 -14.36
N LYS A 259 16.11 22.91 -14.16
CA LYS A 259 17.12 22.99 -13.10
C LYS A 259 16.53 22.62 -11.73
N LEU A 260 16.96 21.51 -11.18
CA LEU A 260 16.74 21.15 -9.78
C LEU A 260 17.74 21.94 -8.92
N THR A 261 17.39 23.17 -8.55
CA THR A 261 18.07 23.88 -7.45
C THR A 261 17.33 23.53 -6.16
N ASN A 262 17.99 22.77 -5.27
CA ASN A 262 17.57 22.36 -3.92
C ASN A 262 16.90 20.97 -3.83
N MET A 263 17.68 19.90 -4.04
CA MET A 263 17.47 18.67 -3.27
C MET A 263 18.76 18.37 -2.50
N VAL A 264 18.60 18.11 -1.20
CA VAL A 264 19.62 17.51 -0.34
C VAL A 264 19.90 16.13 -0.90
N GLU A 265 21.16 15.89 -1.25
CA GLU A 265 21.69 14.60 -1.64
C GLU A 265 21.61 13.68 -0.41
N VAL A 266 20.73 12.67 -0.46
CA VAL A 266 20.74 11.58 0.52
C VAL A 266 21.56 10.46 -0.09
N ASP A 267 22.87 10.52 0.12
CA ASP A 267 23.77 9.41 -0.15
C ASP A 267 23.49 8.31 0.87
N ILE A 268 22.82 7.24 0.43
CA ILE A 268 22.79 5.99 1.16
C ILE A 268 24.09 5.27 0.82
N LEU A 269 25.14 5.56 1.60
CA LEU A 269 26.37 4.79 1.60
C LEU A 269 26.08 3.39 2.17
N LEU A 270 25.87 2.41 1.28
CA LEU A 270 26.02 0.99 1.61
C LEU A 270 27.52 0.67 1.60
N GLU A 271 28.24 1.01 2.67
CA GLU A 271 29.58 0.46 2.89
C GLU A 271 29.44 -0.92 3.54
N GLN A 272 29.80 -1.96 2.79
CA GLN A 272 30.12 -3.26 3.34
C GLN A 272 31.44 -3.16 4.10
N GLN A 273 31.38 -3.42 5.42
CA GLN A 273 32.52 -3.90 6.21
C GLN A 273 32.08 -5.12 7.02
#